data_AF-A0A7M1S433-F1
#
_entry.id   AF-A0A7M1S433-F1
#
_cell.length_a   1.000
_cell.length_b   1.000
_cell.length_c   1.000
_cell.angle_alpha   90.00
_cell.angle_beta   90.00
_cell.angle_gamma   90.00
#
_symmetry.space_group_name_H-M   'P 1'
#
loop_
_entity.id
_entity.type
_entity.pdbx_description
1 polymer ?
#
loop_
_entity_poly.entity_id
_entity_poly.type
_entity_poly.pdbx_seq_one_letter_code
_entity_poly.pdbx_strand_id
1 'polypeptide(L)'
;MHKLLYTGLIVSTLLQAELFTEYFNNGAVKSRIEYKDGTRTKTSRGVKEGWEKIYYETGQLAYEVKNTAGRRNGTLKWFDRQGKLLEILHYQNGQRHGINKLFYHDGTLRSEVTYLFDNKEGPYREYFSSGELALEVNYKNNRKEGVQKEYFKNGKLSSEVLYVNGYKEGRQKWYDENGTLIRTEAFKMDRPIEILKKLKEKKPDATEMLLQKLDFNPQHHRAQ
;
A
#
# COMPACT_ATOMS: atom_id res chain seq x y z
N MET A 1 19.75 22.56 -67.89
CA MET A 1 20.18 21.79 -66.69
C MET A 1 20.52 22.76 -65.58
N HIS A 2 19.68 22.89 -64.56
CA HIS A 2 20.07 23.42 -63.25
C HIS A 2 19.32 22.60 -62.19
N LYS A 3 20.06 21.71 -61.53
CA LYS A 3 19.68 21.00 -60.30
C LYS A 3 20.01 21.94 -59.13
N LEU A 4 19.09 22.12 -58.18
CA LEU A 4 19.36 22.41 -56.77
C LEU A 4 18.04 22.15 -56.02
N LEU A 5 17.86 20.95 -55.47
CA LEU A 5 18.24 20.53 -54.11
C LEU A 5 17.13 20.89 -53.09
N TYR A 6 16.25 19.91 -52.90
CA TYR A 6 15.36 19.82 -51.74
C TYR A 6 16.21 19.75 -50.47
N THR A 7 16.27 20.82 -49.70
CA THR A 7 16.68 20.74 -48.29
C THR A 7 15.45 20.43 -47.47
N GLY A 8 15.24 19.14 -47.20
CA GLY A 8 14.27 18.71 -46.21
C GLY A 8 14.64 19.29 -44.84
N LEU A 9 13.80 20.16 -44.29
CA LEU A 9 13.79 20.41 -42.86
C LEU A 9 13.23 19.15 -42.19
N ILE A 10 14.11 18.27 -41.71
CA ILE A 10 13.70 17.35 -40.64
C ILE A 10 13.59 18.21 -39.39
N VAL A 11 12.39 18.76 -39.15
CA VAL A 11 12.06 19.29 -37.82
C VAL A 11 11.96 18.07 -36.91
N SER A 12 13.09 17.64 -36.37
CA SER A 12 13.13 16.80 -35.18
C SER A 12 12.61 17.67 -34.04
N THR A 13 11.29 17.69 -33.82
CA THR A 13 10.68 18.28 -32.63
C THR A 13 11.14 17.48 -31.41
N LEU A 14 12.31 17.81 -30.87
CA LEU A 14 12.68 17.40 -29.52
C LEU A 14 11.62 17.98 -28.60
N LEU A 15 10.88 17.08 -27.98
CA LEU A 15 9.88 17.37 -26.97
C LEU A 15 10.57 18.00 -25.76
N GLN A 16 10.71 19.32 -25.78
CA GLN A 16 11.30 20.06 -24.68
C GLN A 16 10.30 20.03 -23.52
N ALA A 17 10.72 19.43 -22.41
CA ALA A 17 9.93 19.47 -21.18
C ALA A 17 9.92 20.91 -20.64
N GLU A 18 8.75 21.42 -20.29
CA GLU A 18 8.55 22.73 -19.66
C GLU A 18 8.46 22.57 -18.14
N LEU A 19 9.23 23.36 -17.39
CA LEU A 19 9.19 23.37 -15.92
C LEU A 19 8.21 24.44 -15.43
N PHE A 20 7.12 24.00 -14.80
CA PHE A 20 6.14 24.89 -14.18
C PHE A 20 6.42 25.05 -12.69
N THR A 21 6.45 26.29 -12.20
CA THR A 21 6.69 26.60 -10.78
C THR A 21 5.51 27.39 -10.20
N GLU A 22 4.90 26.89 -9.14
CA GLU A 22 3.95 27.66 -8.32
C GLU A 22 4.64 28.19 -7.06
N TYR A 23 4.13 29.31 -6.55
CA TYR A 23 4.60 29.97 -5.35
C TYR A 23 3.48 30.13 -4.33
N PHE A 24 3.84 30.16 -3.05
CA PHE A 24 2.96 30.62 -1.97
C PHE A 24 2.86 32.15 -1.97
N ASN A 25 1.92 32.70 -1.19
CA ASN A 25 1.74 34.15 -1.07
C ASN A 25 2.98 34.86 -0.51
N ASN A 26 3.79 34.16 0.29
CA ASN A 26 5.05 34.67 0.84
C ASN A 26 6.23 34.61 -0.15
N GLY A 27 6.01 34.17 -1.40
CA GLY A 27 7.04 34.03 -2.43
C GLY A 27 7.86 32.74 -2.34
N ALA A 28 7.64 31.87 -1.34
CA ALA A 28 8.28 30.57 -1.29
C ALA A 28 7.77 29.65 -2.41
N VAL A 29 8.64 28.78 -2.93
CA VAL A 29 8.25 27.79 -3.95
C VAL A 29 7.26 26.80 -3.33
N LYS A 30 6.14 26.57 -4.01
CA LYS A 30 5.08 25.64 -3.63
C LYS A 30 5.17 24.34 -4.42
N SER A 31 5.46 24.41 -5.71
CA SER A 31 5.60 23.24 -6.57
C SER A 31 6.56 23.49 -7.73
N ARG A 32 7.18 22.42 -8.21
CA ARG A 32 7.92 22.35 -9.48
C ARG A 32 7.49 21.10 -10.21
N ILE A 33 6.93 21.25 -11.41
CA ILE A 33 6.35 20.15 -12.17
C ILE A 33 6.83 20.23 -13.61
N GLU A 34 7.41 19.15 -14.11
CA GLU A 34 7.81 19.00 -15.50
C GLU A 34 6.63 18.52 -16.36
N TYR A 35 6.41 19.21 -17.47
CA TYR A 35 5.36 18.92 -18.46
C TYR A 35 5.96 18.71 -19.83
N LYS A 36 5.27 17.93 -20.66
CA LYS A 36 5.51 17.74 -22.08
C LYS A 36 4.28 18.20 -22.86
N ASP A 37 4.50 18.71 -24.07
CA ASP A 37 3.44 19.19 -24.97
C ASP A 37 2.66 20.42 -24.46
N GLY A 38 3.35 21.30 -23.69
CA GLY A 38 2.89 22.63 -23.27
C GLY A 38 2.52 22.77 -21.78
N THR A 39 2.24 24.01 -21.36
CA THR A 39 1.74 24.37 -20.03
C THR A 39 0.52 25.28 -20.14
N ARG A 40 -0.71 24.77 -19.97
CA ARG A 40 -1.87 25.66 -19.73
C ARG A 40 -2.83 25.10 -18.69
N THR A 41 -2.91 25.86 -17.59
CA THR A 41 -3.80 25.62 -16.45
C THR A 41 -5.27 25.85 -16.79
N LYS A 42 -6.11 25.18 -16.00
CA LYS A 42 -7.58 25.21 -15.87
C LYS A 42 -8.46 24.39 -16.83
N THR A 43 -8.08 24.04 -18.07
CA THR A 43 -8.86 23.06 -18.89
C THR A 43 -8.01 22.18 -19.85
N SER A 44 -6.71 22.02 -19.55
CA SER A 44 -5.67 21.15 -20.16
C SER A 44 -4.94 21.65 -21.42
N ARG A 45 -3.60 21.54 -21.40
CA ARG A 45 -2.69 21.48 -22.56
C ARG A 45 -1.24 21.09 -22.20
N GLY A 46 -1.05 20.17 -21.25
CA GLY A 46 0.27 19.69 -20.84
C GLY A 46 0.19 18.34 -20.14
N VAL A 47 1.03 17.39 -20.52
CA VAL A 47 1.11 16.05 -19.91
C VAL A 47 2.27 16.04 -18.93
N LYS A 48 2.05 15.70 -17.66
CA LYS A 48 3.14 15.58 -16.69
C LYS A 48 4.15 14.53 -17.16
N GLU A 49 5.40 14.94 -17.31
CA GLU A 49 6.50 14.11 -17.80
C GLU A 49 7.77 14.53 -17.08
N GLY A 50 8.36 13.63 -16.29
CA GLY A 50 9.51 13.95 -15.44
C GLY A 50 9.11 14.26 -14.00
N TRP A 51 9.88 15.10 -13.31
CA TRP A 51 9.71 15.29 -11.87
C TRP A 51 8.53 16.19 -11.48
N GLU A 52 7.82 15.77 -10.44
CA GLU A 52 6.90 16.59 -9.67
C GLU A 52 7.42 16.69 -8.24
N LYS A 53 7.66 17.91 -7.78
CA LYS A 53 8.13 18.22 -6.44
C LYS A 53 7.19 19.23 -5.80
N ILE A 54 6.70 18.91 -4.62
CA ILE A 54 5.84 19.78 -3.82
C ILE A 54 6.59 20.14 -2.55
N TYR A 55 6.43 21.39 -2.11
CA TYR A 55 7.15 21.96 -0.97
C TYR A 55 6.16 22.49 0.08
N TYR A 56 6.58 22.47 1.34
CA TYR A 56 5.93 23.22 2.40
C TYR A 56 6.20 24.72 2.23
N GLU A 57 5.35 25.56 2.84
CA GLU A 57 5.52 27.02 2.84
C GLU A 57 6.84 27.48 3.48
N THR A 58 7.42 26.63 4.33
CA THR A 58 8.74 26.78 4.95
C THR A 58 9.92 26.45 4.01
N GLY A 59 9.64 25.95 2.80
CA GLY A 59 10.62 25.62 1.76
C GLY A 59 11.11 24.17 1.75
N GLN A 60 10.85 23.38 2.80
CA GLN A 60 11.20 21.95 2.83
C GLN A 60 10.37 21.17 1.80
N LEU A 61 10.99 20.15 1.18
CA LEU A 61 10.32 19.23 0.27
C LEU A 61 9.23 18.45 1.03
N ALA A 62 8.00 18.48 0.55
CA ALA A 62 6.89 17.69 1.08
C ALA A 62 6.82 16.33 0.40
N TYR A 63 6.87 16.29 -0.94
CA TYR A 63 7.08 15.05 -1.65
C TYR A 63 7.71 15.26 -3.03
N GLU A 64 8.30 14.20 -3.56
CA GLU A 64 8.72 14.12 -4.96
C GLU A 64 8.29 12.80 -5.59
N VAL A 65 7.97 12.82 -6.88
CA VAL A 65 7.65 11.65 -7.70
C VAL A 65 7.99 11.91 -9.16
N LYS A 66 8.35 10.86 -9.90
CA LYS A 66 8.49 10.95 -11.36
C LYS A 66 7.17 10.58 -12.04
N ASN A 67 6.81 11.32 -13.08
CA ASN A 67 5.67 11.09 -13.94
C ASN A 67 6.14 10.64 -15.32
N THR A 68 5.39 9.75 -15.96
CA THR A 68 5.58 9.32 -17.35
C THR A 68 4.21 9.29 -18.01
N ALA A 69 4.05 9.99 -19.13
CA ALA A 69 2.79 10.12 -19.85
C ALA A 69 1.59 10.48 -18.94
N GLY A 70 1.81 11.44 -18.03
CA GLY A 70 0.78 11.97 -17.14
C GLY A 70 0.50 11.11 -15.91
N ARG A 71 1.20 9.98 -15.74
CA ARG A 71 0.98 9.03 -14.65
C ARG A 71 2.22 8.91 -13.76
N ARG A 72 2.01 8.80 -12.45
CA ARG A 72 3.10 8.51 -11.50
C ARG A 72 3.80 7.21 -11.87
N ASN A 73 5.12 7.22 -11.90
CA ASN A 73 5.92 6.08 -12.27
C ASN A 73 7.25 6.09 -11.50
N GLY A 74 7.54 5.02 -10.77
CA GLY A 74 8.65 4.93 -9.85
C GLY A 74 8.28 5.32 -8.42
N THR A 75 9.26 5.82 -7.67
CA THR A 75 9.13 6.04 -6.23
C THR A 75 8.65 7.45 -5.91
N LEU A 76 7.60 7.54 -5.09
CA LEU A 76 7.21 8.76 -4.39
C LEU A 76 7.77 8.71 -2.98
N LYS A 77 8.44 9.78 -2.54
CA LYS A 77 8.90 9.95 -1.16
C LYS A 77 8.16 11.11 -0.53
N TRP A 78 7.57 10.89 0.64
CA TRP A 78 6.90 11.92 1.43
C TRP A 78 7.71 12.26 2.67
N PHE A 79 7.89 13.55 2.96
CA PHE A 79 8.64 14.05 4.10
C PHE A 79 7.75 14.96 4.97
N ASP A 80 8.09 15.13 6.24
CA ASP A 80 7.46 16.12 7.11
C ASP A 80 8.10 17.52 6.96
N ARG A 81 7.60 18.51 7.72
CA ARG A 81 8.09 19.90 7.68
C ARG A 81 9.52 20.06 8.19
N GLN A 82 10.05 19.05 8.88
CA GLN A 82 11.43 18.99 9.36
C GLN A 82 12.35 18.26 8.36
N GLY A 83 11.81 17.80 7.22
CA GLY A 83 12.56 17.07 6.19
C GLY A 83 12.71 15.59 6.46
N LYS A 84 11.96 15.05 7.43
CA LYS A 84 12.07 13.66 7.83
C LYS A 84 11.16 12.78 6.98
N LEU A 85 11.71 11.68 6.47
CA LEU A 85 10.99 10.72 5.64
C LEU A 85 9.82 10.08 6.43
N LEU A 86 8.62 10.21 5.89
CA LEU A 86 7.39 9.65 6.44
C LEU A 86 6.94 8.42 5.67
N GLU A 87 7.04 8.45 4.34
CA GLU A 87 6.48 7.39 3.49
C GLU A 87 7.27 7.22 2.19
N ILE A 88 7.39 5.97 1.74
CA ILE A 88 7.84 5.60 0.40
C ILE A 88 6.70 4.85 -0.27
N LEU A 89 6.23 5.36 -1.42
CA LEU A 89 5.25 4.69 -2.26
C LEU A 89 5.90 4.33 -3.60
N HIS A 90 5.60 3.16 -4.13
CA HIS A 90 6.04 2.73 -5.44
C HIS A 90 4.86 2.69 -6.40
N TYR A 91 5.04 3.30 -7.56
CA TYR A 91 4.05 3.38 -8.61
C TYR A 91 4.57 2.77 -9.92
N GLN A 92 3.66 2.14 -10.66
CA GLN A 92 3.86 1.78 -12.05
C GLN A 92 2.61 2.21 -12.83
N ASN A 93 2.79 3.06 -13.83
CA ASN A 93 1.69 3.56 -14.67
C ASN A 93 0.49 4.10 -13.87
N GLY A 94 0.76 4.87 -12.82
CA GLY A 94 -0.24 5.55 -11.99
C GLY A 94 -0.86 4.69 -10.88
N GLN A 95 -0.56 3.39 -10.85
CA GLN A 95 -1.07 2.44 -9.84
C GLN A 95 0.05 2.05 -8.88
N ARG A 96 -0.27 1.78 -7.61
CA ARG A 96 0.73 1.28 -6.65
C ARG A 96 1.24 -0.09 -7.10
N HIS A 97 2.55 -0.24 -7.14
CA HIS A 97 3.21 -1.46 -7.56
C HIS A 97 4.59 -1.57 -6.90
N GLY A 98 4.81 -2.63 -6.12
CA GLY A 98 6.01 -2.81 -5.30
C GLY A 98 5.76 -2.60 -3.80
N ILE A 99 6.83 -2.44 -3.02
CA ILE A 99 6.79 -2.42 -1.56
C ILE A 99 6.69 -0.98 -1.05
N ASN A 100 5.53 -0.59 -0.54
CA ASN A 100 5.38 0.71 0.12
C ASN A 100 5.81 0.61 1.58
N LYS A 101 6.39 1.70 2.12
CA LYS A 101 6.93 1.76 3.47
C LYS A 101 6.44 3.00 4.19
N LEU A 102 6.08 2.83 5.46
CA LEU A 102 5.73 3.91 6.38
C LEU A 102 6.75 3.96 7.51
N PHE A 103 7.10 5.15 7.98
CA PHE A 103 8.11 5.36 9.01
C PHE A 103 7.52 6.06 10.25
N TYR A 104 8.08 5.77 11.42
CA TYR A 104 7.83 6.51 12.66
C TYR A 104 8.50 7.88 12.64
N HIS A 105 8.18 8.75 13.61
CA HIS A 105 8.76 10.09 13.73
C HIS A 105 10.25 10.12 14.13
N ASP A 106 10.87 9.00 14.48
CA ASP A 106 12.33 8.84 14.68
C ASP A 106 13.07 8.34 13.43
N GLY A 107 12.36 7.73 12.48
CA GLY A 107 12.88 7.24 11.20
C GLY A 107 12.89 5.72 11.13
N THR A 108 12.51 5.07 12.21
CA THR A 108 12.34 3.62 12.30
C THR A 108 11.21 3.19 11.36
N LEU A 109 11.41 2.07 10.65
CA LEU A 109 10.38 1.48 9.78
C LEU A 109 9.18 1.10 10.64
N ARG A 110 7.99 1.57 10.28
CA ARG A 110 6.73 1.28 10.98
C ARG A 110 5.96 0.15 10.33
N SER A 111 5.86 0.17 9.01
CA SER A 111 5.23 -0.91 8.26
C SER A 111 5.72 -0.96 6.82
N GLU A 112 5.59 -2.14 6.23
CA GLU A 112 5.77 -2.33 4.79
C GLU A 112 4.65 -3.21 4.23
N VAL A 113 4.22 -2.89 3.02
CA VAL A 113 3.12 -3.57 2.33
C VAL A 113 3.44 -3.70 0.86
N THR A 114 3.25 -4.89 0.32
CA THR A 114 3.44 -5.14 -1.12
C THR A 114 2.14 -4.86 -1.87
N TYR A 115 2.23 -4.08 -2.94
CA TYR A 115 1.14 -3.79 -3.87
C TYR A 115 1.43 -4.38 -5.25
N LEU A 116 0.38 -4.92 -5.87
CA LEU A 116 0.33 -5.30 -7.28
C LEU A 116 -0.87 -4.59 -7.91
N PHE A 117 -0.62 -3.52 -8.66
CA PHE A 117 -1.65 -2.72 -9.34
C PHE A 117 -2.77 -2.27 -8.39
N ASP A 118 -2.38 -1.47 -7.38
CA ASP A 118 -3.22 -0.93 -6.30
C ASP A 118 -3.82 -1.94 -5.30
N ASN A 119 -3.71 -3.24 -5.58
CA ASN A 119 -4.13 -4.28 -4.66
C ASN A 119 -2.98 -4.71 -3.75
N LYS A 120 -3.23 -4.84 -2.44
CA LYS A 120 -2.28 -5.50 -1.55
C LYS A 120 -2.14 -6.96 -1.95
N GLU A 121 -0.93 -7.40 -2.19
CA GLU A 121 -0.59 -8.73 -2.68
C GLU A 121 0.79 -9.12 -2.13
N GLY A 122 0.88 -10.26 -1.44
CA GLY A 122 2.10 -10.70 -0.77
C GLY A 122 2.27 -10.15 0.65
N PRO A 123 3.51 -10.00 1.15
CA PRO A 123 3.76 -9.77 2.56
C PRO A 123 3.34 -8.38 3.03
N TYR A 124 2.83 -8.35 4.26
CA TYR A 124 2.61 -7.19 5.09
C TYR A 124 3.32 -7.37 6.43
N ARG A 125 4.08 -6.37 6.85
CA ARG A 125 4.78 -6.36 8.14
C ARG A 125 4.56 -5.03 8.86
N GLU A 126 4.38 -5.11 10.17
CA GLU A 126 4.42 -3.97 11.08
C GLU A 126 5.54 -4.19 12.10
N TYR A 127 6.12 -3.09 12.56
CA TYR A 127 7.23 -3.09 13.51
C TYR A 127 6.89 -2.19 14.68
N PHE A 128 7.45 -2.51 15.86
CA PHE A 128 7.43 -1.60 16.99
C PHE A 128 8.31 -0.37 16.71
N SER A 129 8.12 0.70 17.49
CA SER A 129 8.99 1.89 17.41
C SER A 129 10.45 1.61 17.76
N SER A 130 10.73 0.50 18.45
CA SER A 130 12.08 0.00 18.72
C SER A 130 12.70 -0.79 17.55
N GLY A 131 11.91 -1.10 16.51
CA GLY A 131 12.36 -1.72 15.26
C GLY A 131 12.12 -3.24 15.17
N GLU A 132 11.71 -3.90 16.25
CA GLU A 132 11.37 -5.32 16.22
C GLU A 132 10.04 -5.57 15.51
N LEU A 133 9.91 -6.74 14.88
CA LEU A 133 8.68 -7.15 14.20
C LEU A 133 7.53 -7.25 15.20
N ALA A 134 6.43 -6.57 14.90
CA ALA A 134 5.21 -6.59 15.71
C ALA A 134 4.13 -7.50 15.10
N LEU A 135 4.04 -7.53 13.77
CA LEU A 135 3.03 -8.31 13.04
C LEU A 135 3.56 -8.72 11.67
N GLU A 136 3.26 -9.94 11.24
CA GLU A 136 3.39 -10.37 9.85
C GLU A 136 2.14 -11.11 9.37
N VAL A 137 1.72 -10.85 8.13
CA VAL A 137 0.65 -11.59 7.42
C VAL A 137 0.82 -11.41 5.91
N ASN A 138 0.28 -12.32 5.10
CA ASN A 138 0.20 -12.11 3.66
C ASN A 138 -1.17 -11.55 3.26
N TYR A 139 -1.19 -10.81 2.16
CA TYR A 139 -2.37 -10.35 1.48
C TYR A 139 -2.51 -11.04 0.12
N LYS A 140 -3.74 -11.27 -0.29
CA LYS A 140 -4.11 -11.68 -1.65
C LYS A 140 -5.34 -10.88 -2.05
N ASN A 141 -5.25 -10.09 -3.14
CA ASN A 141 -6.34 -9.23 -3.61
C ASN A 141 -6.97 -8.37 -2.49
N ASN A 142 -6.14 -7.64 -1.73
CA ASN A 142 -6.54 -6.80 -0.58
C ASN A 142 -7.09 -7.53 0.66
N ARG A 143 -7.12 -8.87 0.67
CA ARG A 143 -7.60 -9.66 1.81
C ARG A 143 -6.44 -10.38 2.49
N LYS A 144 -6.47 -10.49 3.82
CA LYS A 144 -5.48 -11.31 4.55
C LYS A 144 -5.61 -12.76 4.12
N GLU A 145 -4.48 -13.42 3.91
CA GLU A 145 -4.39 -14.80 3.45
C GLU A 145 -3.21 -15.49 4.14
N GLY A 146 -3.42 -16.71 4.62
CA GLY A 146 -2.41 -17.47 5.35
C GLY A 146 -2.29 -17.08 6.82
N VAL A 147 -1.20 -17.50 7.46
CA VAL A 147 -1.02 -17.32 8.91
C VAL A 147 -0.60 -15.88 9.20
N GLN A 148 -1.39 -15.19 10.01
CA GLN A 148 -0.97 -13.98 10.70
C GLN A 148 -0.24 -14.36 11.99
N LYS A 149 0.87 -13.70 12.25
CA LYS A 149 1.58 -13.77 13.54
C LYS A 149 1.72 -12.39 14.13
N GLU A 150 1.58 -12.31 15.43
CA GLU A 150 1.82 -11.11 16.24
C GLU A 150 2.88 -11.43 17.29
N TYR A 151 3.70 -10.45 17.65
CA TYR A 151 4.84 -10.64 18.53
C TYR A 151 4.80 -9.69 19.71
N PHE A 152 5.41 -10.08 20.82
CA PHE A 152 5.76 -9.18 21.91
C PHE A 152 7.00 -8.35 21.54
N LYS A 153 7.25 -7.26 22.28
CA LYS A 153 8.45 -6.42 22.09
C LYS A 153 9.77 -7.18 22.27
N ASN A 154 9.77 -8.27 23.04
CA ASN A 154 10.93 -9.15 23.21
C ASN A 154 11.16 -10.12 22.02
N GLY A 155 10.36 -10.02 20.95
CA GLY A 155 10.47 -10.83 19.74
C GLY A 155 9.79 -12.20 19.82
N LYS A 156 9.22 -12.58 20.97
CA LYS A 156 8.49 -13.85 21.11
C LYS A 156 7.09 -13.76 20.51
N LEU A 157 6.60 -14.88 19.99
CA LEU A 157 5.26 -14.98 19.42
C LEU A 157 4.21 -14.69 20.51
N SER A 158 3.32 -13.75 20.23
CA SER A 158 2.19 -13.38 21.09
C SER A 158 0.90 -14.08 20.65
N SER A 159 0.65 -14.12 19.35
CA SER A 159 -0.49 -14.86 18.81
C SER A 159 -0.27 -15.30 17.37
N GLU A 160 -0.98 -16.36 16.97
CA GLU A 160 -1.07 -16.78 15.57
C GLU A 160 -2.49 -17.22 15.20
N VAL A 161 -2.91 -16.91 13.97
CA VAL A 161 -4.21 -17.31 13.43
C VAL A 161 -4.15 -17.42 11.90
N LEU A 162 -4.84 -18.41 11.34
CA LEU A 162 -4.98 -18.55 9.89
C LEU A 162 -6.09 -17.62 9.37
N TYR A 163 -5.80 -16.89 8.31
CA TYR A 163 -6.78 -16.17 7.50
C TYR A 163 -7.00 -16.88 6.17
N VAL A 164 -8.28 -16.97 5.77
CA VAL A 164 -8.70 -17.45 4.45
C VAL A 164 -9.68 -16.43 3.89
N ASN A 165 -9.38 -15.87 2.73
CA ASN A 165 -10.22 -14.84 2.07
C ASN A 165 -10.55 -13.65 2.99
N GLY A 166 -9.61 -13.27 3.86
CA GLY A 166 -9.76 -12.13 4.77
C GLY A 166 -10.44 -12.44 6.10
N TYR A 167 -10.91 -13.66 6.33
CA TYR A 167 -11.56 -14.07 7.58
C TYR A 167 -10.67 -15.04 8.37
N LYS A 168 -10.70 -14.95 9.71
CA LYS A 168 -10.10 -15.95 10.59
C LYS A 168 -10.76 -17.30 10.39
N GLU A 169 -9.92 -18.31 10.26
CA GLU A 169 -10.28 -19.70 10.02
C GLU A 169 -9.41 -20.60 10.90
N GLY A 170 -9.99 -21.62 11.54
CA GLY A 170 -9.25 -22.56 12.37
C GLY A 170 -8.89 -22.01 13.75
N ARG A 171 -7.83 -22.54 14.36
CA ARG A 171 -7.46 -22.23 15.76
C ARG A 171 -6.55 -21.00 15.83
N GLN A 172 -7.01 -19.96 16.51
CA GLN A 172 -6.14 -18.91 17.02
C GLN A 172 -5.49 -19.38 18.32
N LYS A 173 -4.19 -19.12 18.47
CA LYS A 173 -3.41 -19.40 19.67
C LYS A 173 -2.87 -18.11 20.24
N TRP A 174 -2.80 -18.02 21.57
CA TRP A 174 -2.15 -16.92 22.28
C TRP A 174 -1.15 -17.47 23.28
N TYR A 175 -0.03 -16.76 23.41
CA TYR A 175 1.09 -17.11 24.25
C TYR A 175 1.37 -16.00 25.26
N ASP A 176 2.03 -16.33 26.37
CA ASP A 176 2.60 -15.35 27.28
C ASP A 176 4.00 -14.87 26.81
N GLU A 177 4.59 -13.91 27.53
CA GLU A 177 5.94 -13.42 27.23
C GLU A 177 7.06 -14.46 27.46
N ASN A 178 6.75 -15.61 28.05
CA ASN A 178 7.69 -16.73 28.17
C ASN A 178 7.63 -17.65 26.96
N GLY A 179 6.56 -17.58 26.15
CA GLY A 179 6.28 -18.47 25.03
C GLY A 179 5.35 -19.63 25.41
N THR A 180 4.76 -19.61 26.60
CA THR A 180 3.80 -20.62 27.06
C THR A 180 2.45 -20.37 26.40
N LEU A 181 1.84 -21.40 25.82
CA LEU A 181 0.49 -21.31 25.29
C LEU A 181 -0.52 -21.10 26.43
N ILE A 182 -1.22 -19.97 26.42
CA ILE A 182 -2.18 -19.60 27.48
C ILE A 182 -3.64 -19.73 27.04
N ARG A 183 -3.91 -19.67 25.72
CA ARG A 183 -5.28 -19.76 25.19
C ARG A 183 -5.28 -20.32 23.78
N THR A 184 -6.34 -21.04 23.45
CA THR A 184 -6.67 -21.42 22.08
C THR A 184 -8.17 -21.26 21.87
N GLU A 185 -8.56 -20.74 20.71
CA GLU A 185 -9.96 -20.56 20.34
C GLU A 185 -10.12 -20.84 18.86
N ALA A 186 -11.17 -21.59 18.49
CA ALA A 186 -11.44 -21.93 17.11
C ALA A 186 -12.40 -20.92 16.48
N PHE A 187 -12.09 -20.46 15.28
CA PHE A 187 -12.84 -19.51 14.49
C PHE A 187 -13.30 -20.12 13.17
N LYS A 188 -14.47 -19.69 12.72
CA LYS A 188 -14.99 -19.92 11.38
C LYS A 188 -15.58 -18.61 10.86
N MET A 189 -15.04 -18.08 9.77
CA MET A 189 -15.42 -16.78 9.23
C MET A 189 -15.49 -15.67 10.30
N ASP A 190 -14.38 -15.46 11.03
CA ASP A 190 -14.25 -14.51 12.15
C ASP A 190 -15.12 -14.78 13.40
N ARG A 191 -15.99 -15.80 13.38
CA ARG A 191 -16.84 -16.13 14.52
C ARG A 191 -16.23 -17.25 15.37
N PRO A 192 -16.13 -17.08 16.70
CA PRO A 192 -15.79 -18.18 17.58
C PRO A 192 -16.77 -19.35 17.44
N ILE A 193 -16.24 -20.56 17.30
CA ILE A 193 -17.04 -21.78 17.15
C ILE A 193 -17.92 -22.00 18.40
N GLU A 194 -17.47 -21.62 19.58
CA GLU A 194 -18.27 -21.76 20.81
C GLU A 194 -19.56 -20.91 20.76
N ILE A 195 -19.50 -19.70 20.19
CA ILE A 195 -20.67 -18.85 19.98
C ILE A 195 -21.62 -19.49 18.97
N LEU A 196 -21.09 -20.08 17.90
CA LEU A 196 -21.90 -20.80 16.89
C LEU A 196 -22.64 -22.00 17.49
N LYS A 197 -22.02 -22.75 18.41
CA LYS A 197 -22.66 -23.87 19.13
C LYS A 197 -23.82 -23.38 20.01
N LYS A 198 -23.60 -22.33 20.81
CA LYS A 198 -24.64 -21.74 21.68
C LYS A 198 -25.82 -21.19 20.88
N LEU A 199 -25.57 -20.65 19.68
CA LEU A 199 -26.65 -20.21 18.79
C LEU A 199 -27.47 -21.40 18.27
N LYS A 200 -26.81 -22.52 17.93
CA LYS A 200 -27.49 -23.73 17.45
C LYS A 200 -28.43 -24.30 18.52
N GLU A 201 -27.99 -24.30 19.77
CA GLU A 201 -28.81 -24.77 20.90
C GLU A 201 -30.02 -23.88 21.18
N LYS A 202 -29.89 -22.55 21.01
CA LYS A 202 -30.98 -21.59 21.28
C LYS A 202 -31.98 -21.44 20.14
N LYS A 203 -31.55 -21.61 18.89
CA LYS A 203 -32.38 -21.47 17.68
C LYS A 203 -31.90 -22.46 16.61
N PRO A 204 -32.27 -23.75 16.72
CA PRO A 204 -31.76 -24.81 15.85
C PRO A 204 -32.03 -24.53 14.36
N ASP A 205 -33.27 -24.18 13.99
CA ASP A 205 -33.66 -23.99 12.58
C ASP A 205 -32.96 -22.82 11.88
N ALA A 206 -32.79 -21.69 12.58
CA ALA A 206 -32.11 -20.51 12.03
C ALA A 206 -30.58 -20.70 11.95
N THR A 207 -30.03 -21.54 12.81
CA THR A 207 -28.57 -21.78 12.89
C THR A 207 -28.13 -22.93 11.98
N GLU A 208 -28.99 -23.90 11.70
CA GLU A 208 -28.75 -24.97 10.71
C GLU A 208 -28.50 -24.37 9.31
N MET A 209 -29.32 -23.39 8.89
CA MET A 209 -29.11 -22.63 7.65
C MET A 209 -27.80 -21.81 7.65
N LEU A 210 -27.36 -21.30 8.80
CA LEU A 210 -26.13 -20.53 8.93
C LEU A 210 -24.89 -21.43 8.92
N LEU A 211 -24.96 -22.60 9.55
CA LEU A 211 -23.87 -23.57 9.65
C LEU A 211 -23.71 -24.43 8.40
N GLN A 212 -24.80 -24.78 7.69
CA GLN A 212 -24.72 -25.48 6.40
C GLN A 212 -24.05 -24.65 5.29
N LYS A 213 -24.09 -23.31 5.41
CA LYS A 213 -23.36 -22.39 4.52
C LYS A 213 -21.91 -22.17 4.92
N LEU A 214 -21.53 -22.57 6.14
CA LEU A 214 -20.16 -22.54 6.63
C LEU A 214 -19.50 -23.86 6.23
N ASP A 215 -19.01 -23.95 4.99
CA ASP A 215 -18.26 -25.13 4.56
C ASP A 215 -16.97 -25.23 5.39
N PHE A 216 -16.89 -26.21 6.29
CA PHE A 216 -15.73 -26.47 7.15
C PHE A 216 -14.63 -27.25 6.41
N ASN A 217 -14.79 -27.52 5.12
CA ASN A 217 -13.79 -28.18 4.29
C ASN A 217 -12.81 -27.14 3.70
N PRO A 218 -11.52 -27.13 4.10
CA PRO A 218 -10.53 -26.20 3.57
C PRO A 218 -10.21 -26.39 2.07
N GLN A 219 -10.75 -27.43 1.42
CA GLN A 219 -10.48 -27.71 0.00
C GLN A 219 -11.47 -27.07 -0.99
N HIS A 220 -12.61 -26.53 -0.54
CA HIS A 220 -13.65 -26.02 -1.45
C HIS A 220 -13.52 -24.54 -1.85
N HIS A 221 -12.54 -23.80 -1.31
CA HIS A 221 -12.32 -22.39 -1.69
C HIS A 221 -11.43 -22.18 -2.94
N ARG A 222 -11.12 -23.25 -3.70
CA ARG A 222 -10.46 -23.15 -5.02
C ARG A 222 -11.46 -23.34 -6.17
N ALA A 223 -12.40 -22.40 -6.34
CA ALA A 223 -13.05 -22.16 -7.63
C ALA A 223 -13.94 -20.92 -7.54
N GLN A 224 -13.47 -19.80 -8.10
CA GLN A 224 -14.16 -18.84 -8.97
C GLN A 224 -13.26 -17.63 -9.22
#